data_AF-A0A2V9A0X3-F1
#
_entry.id   AF-A0A2V9A0X3-F1
#
_cell.length_a   1.000
_cell.length_b   1.000
_cell.length_c   1.000
_cell.angle_alpha   90.00
_cell.angle_beta   90.00
_cell.angle_gamma   90.00
#
_symmetry.space_group_name_H-M   'P 1'
#
loop_
_entity.id
_entity.type
_entity.pdbx_description
1 polymer ?
#
loop_
_entity_poly.entity_id
_entity_poly.type
_entity_poly.pdbx_seq_one_letter_code
_entity_poly.pdbx_strand_id
1 'polypeptide(L)'
;MQVVTRASQAAGETESPFSPRYTSLNCKGVIHELSNYLDGDLDPGLKTELERHLEHCEDCTMIVDQTKKSIEILCDSRPVELPSEVRSRLHSALRQKLSSRST
;
A
#
# COMPACT_ATOMS: atom_id res chain seq x y z
N MET A 1 38.25 7.06 -19.99
CA MET A 1 37.66 8.13 -20.82
C MET A 1 36.79 7.51 -21.89
N GLN A 2 35.50 7.36 -21.59
CA GLN A 2 34.39 7.34 -22.56
C GLN A 2 33.12 7.59 -21.74
N VAL A 3 32.72 8.85 -21.71
CA VAL A 3 31.42 9.30 -21.19
C VAL A 3 30.40 9.08 -22.28
N VAL A 4 29.53 8.09 -22.10
CA VAL A 4 28.32 7.92 -22.92
C VAL A 4 27.17 8.64 -22.22
N THR A 5 26.97 9.90 -22.58
CA THR A 5 25.72 10.62 -22.34
C THR A 5 24.64 10.04 -23.24
N ARG A 6 23.55 9.52 -22.66
CA ARG A 6 22.31 9.26 -23.39
C ARG A 6 21.19 10.13 -22.81
N ALA A 7 20.69 11.03 -23.65
CA ALA A 7 19.56 11.87 -23.36
C ALA A 7 18.27 11.05 -23.18
N SER A 8 17.45 11.57 -22.28
CA SER A 8 16.08 11.21 -21.94
C SER A 8 15.14 11.12 -23.14
N GLN A 9 14.17 10.19 -23.09
CA GLN A 9 12.79 10.40 -23.56
C GLN A 9 11.93 9.13 -23.37
N ALA A 10 10.89 9.24 -22.54
CA ALA A 10 9.57 8.63 -22.72
C ALA A 10 8.70 9.22 -21.59
N ALA A 11 8.05 10.36 -21.84
CA ALA A 11 6.63 10.37 -22.20
C ALA A 11 5.81 9.56 -21.20
N GLY A 12 5.39 10.24 -20.14
CA GLY A 12 4.42 9.71 -19.20
C GLY A 12 3.08 9.55 -19.93
N GLU A 13 2.67 8.31 -20.11
CA GLU A 13 1.27 7.97 -20.32
C GLU A 13 0.67 7.87 -18.91
N THR A 14 0.03 8.97 -18.49
CA THR A 14 -0.80 8.97 -17.28
C THR A 14 -2.06 8.14 -17.56
N GLU A 15 -1.94 6.83 -17.40
CA GLU A 15 -3.08 5.93 -17.31
C GLU A 15 -3.93 6.35 -16.10
N SER A 16 -5.23 6.52 -16.31
CA SER A 16 -6.19 6.93 -15.28
C SER A 16 -6.25 5.89 -14.14
N PRO A 17 -6.21 6.29 -12.85
CA PRO A 17 -6.13 5.35 -11.72
C PRO A 17 -7.45 4.60 -11.43
N PHE A 18 -8.51 4.82 -12.22
CA PHE A 18 -9.85 4.27 -11.97
C PHE A 18 -10.52 3.73 -13.24
N SER A 19 -9.89 2.78 -13.94
CA SER A 19 -10.59 1.99 -14.97
C SER A 19 -10.81 0.55 -14.51
N PRO A 20 -12.05 0.15 -14.16
CA PRO A 20 -12.36 -1.22 -13.77
C PRO A 20 -12.68 -2.00 -15.04
N ARG A 21 -11.66 -2.53 -15.71
CA ARG A 21 -11.85 -3.61 -16.68
C ARG A 21 -10.72 -4.60 -16.57
N TYR A 22 -10.70 -5.33 -15.47
CA TYR A 22 -9.89 -6.54 -15.42
C TYR A 22 -10.74 -7.78 -15.59
N THR A 23 -10.81 -8.25 -16.84
CA THR A 23 -11.63 -9.40 -17.24
C THR A 23 -11.00 -10.73 -16.85
N SER A 24 -9.81 -10.75 -16.24
CA SER A 24 -9.20 -11.93 -15.59
C SER A 24 -7.92 -11.53 -14.86
N LEU A 25 -7.73 -11.88 -13.58
CA LEU A 25 -6.57 -11.44 -12.80
C LEU A 25 -5.26 -12.21 -13.05
N ASN A 26 -4.22 -11.51 -13.51
CA ASN A 26 -2.88 -12.00 -13.88
C ASN A 26 -1.83 -11.47 -12.90
N CYS A 27 -0.60 -11.98 -13.01
CA CYS A 27 0.50 -11.63 -12.12
C CYS A 27 0.74 -10.12 -12.04
N LYS A 28 0.71 -9.39 -13.17
CA LYS A 28 0.89 -7.94 -13.18
C LYS A 28 -0.22 -7.22 -12.41
N GLY A 29 -1.45 -7.70 -12.53
CA GLY A 29 -2.59 -7.21 -11.75
C GLY A 29 -2.42 -7.47 -10.25
N VAL A 30 -1.94 -8.67 -9.86
CA VAL A 30 -1.61 -8.95 -8.45
C VAL A 30 -0.58 -7.96 -7.92
N ILE A 31 0.51 -7.72 -8.66
CA ILE A 31 1.56 -6.80 -8.23
C ILE A 31 1.05 -5.35 -8.11
N HIS A 32 0.16 -4.93 -9.02
CA HIS A 32 -0.45 -3.61 -8.96
C HIS A 32 -1.34 -3.44 -7.71
N GLU A 33 -2.11 -4.47 -7.38
CA GLU A 33 -3.07 -4.46 -6.28
C GLU A 33 -2.49 -4.97 -4.94
N LEU A 34 -1.21 -5.36 -4.92
CA LEU A 34 -0.60 -6.03 -3.78
C LEU A 34 -0.70 -5.20 -2.50
N SER A 35 -0.40 -3.90 -2.57
CA SER A 35 -0.50 -3.01 -1.40
C SER A 35 -1.93 -2.92 -0.88
N ASN A 36 -2.89 -2.63 -1.75
CA ASN A 36 -4.31 -2.55 -1.40
C ASN A 36 -4.82 -3.87 -0.81
N TYR A 37 -4.35 -5.01 -1.33
CA TYR A 37 -4.69 -6.34 -0.81
C TYR A 37 -4.13 -6.57 0.59
N LEU A 38 -2.88 -6.19 0.84
CA LEU A 38 -2.23 -6.32 2.15
C LEU A 38 -2.82 -5.37 3.20
N ASP A 39 -3.22 -4.17 2.78
CA ASP A 39 -3.86 -3.16 3.64
C ASP A 39 -5.35 -3.45 3.89
N GLY A 40 -5.94 -4.40 3.17
CA GLY A 40 -7.35 -4.76 3.28
C GLY A 40 -8.32 -3.76 2.63
N ASP A 41 -7.82 -2.91 1.73
CA ASP A 41 -8.57 -1.86 1.03
C ASP A 41 -8.93 -2.24 -0.42
N LEU A 42 -8.98 -3.55 -0.71
CA LEU A 42 -9.40 -4.05 -2.02
C LEU A 42 -10.93 -4.16 -2.12
N ASP A 43 -11.49 -3.82 -3.28
CA ASP A 43 -12.89 -4.13 -3.60
C ASP A 43 -13.14 -5.65 -3.46
N PRO A 44 -14.27 -6.09 -2.87
CA PRO A 44 -14.54 -7.51 -2.62
C PRO A 44 -14.52 -8.39 -3.88
N GLY A 45 -14.96 -7.87 -5.03
CA GLY A 45 -14.95 -8.61 -6.28
C GLY A 45 -13.53 -8.83 -6.79
N LEU A 46 -12.72 -7.77 -6.74
CA LEU A 46 -11.31 -7.83 -7.10
C LEU A 46 -10.52 -8.72 -6.15
N LYS A 47 -10.88 -8.73 -4.86
CA LYS A 47 -10.23 -9.55 -3.83
C LYS A 47 -10.42 -11.02 -4.12
N THR A 48 -11.65 -11.43 -4.42
CA THR A 48 -12.00 -12.81 -4.77
C THR A 48 -11.19 -13.28 -5.98
N GLU A 49 -11.09 -12.41 -6.99
CA GLU A 49 -10.36 -12.72 -8.21
C GLU A 49 -8.83 -12.80 -7.98
N LEU A 50 -8.30 -11.96 -7.09
CA LEU A 50 -6.89 -12.01 -6.67
C LEU A 50 -6.60 -13.30 -5.89
N GLU A 51 -7.44 -13.65 -4.92
CA GLU A 51 -7.32 -14.89 -4.15
C GLU A 51 -7.36 -16.12 -5.06
N ARG A 52 -8.27 -16.15 -6.03
CA ARG A 52 -8.32 -17.19 -7.07
C ARG A 52 -7.03 -17.27 -7.90
N HIS A 53 -6.37 -16.15 -8.17
CA HIS A 53 -5.06 -16.16 -8.84
C HIS A 53 -3.98 -16.77 -7.94
N LEU A 54 -3.94 -16.41 -6.65
CA LEU A 54 -2.96 -16.93 -5.69
C LEU A 54 -3.07 -18.45 -5.50
N GLU A 55 -4.29 -19.00 -5.56
CA GLU A 55 -4.51 -20.45 -5.51
C GLU A 55 -3.80 -21.22 -6.65
N HIS A 56 -3.57 -20.57 -7.79
CA HIS A 56 -3.08 -21.23 -9.02
C HIS A 56 -1.70 -20.73 -9.48
N CYS A 57 -1.11 -19.75 -8.78
CA CYS A 57 0.14 -19.11 -9.17
C CYS A 57 1.12 -19.06 -8.00
N GLU A 58 2.09 -19.98 -8.00
CA GLU A 58 3.11 -20.08 -6.95
C GLU A 58 3.99 -18.82 -6.85
N ASP A 59 4.36 -18.22 -7.98
CA ASP A 59 5.18 -17.00 -8.03
C ASP A 59 4.51 -15.84 -7.30
N CYS A 60 3.22 -15.63 -7.55
CA CYS A 60 2.46 -14.55 -6.91
C CYS A 60 2.25 -14.81 -5.42
N THR A 61 1.98 -16.06 -5.03
CA THR A 61 1.88 -16.45 -3.62
C THR A 61 3.20 -16.21 -2.88
N MET A 62 4.33 -16.59 -3.48
CA MET A 62 5.65 -16.32 -2.92
C MET A 62 5.90 -14.82 -2.73
N ILE A 63 5.53 -13.98 -3.70
CA ILE A 63 5.70 -12.53 -3.59
C ILE A 63 4.82 -11.95 -2.48
N VAL A 64 3.55 -12.36 -2.40
CA VAL A 64 2.63 -11.93 -1.34
C VAL A 64 3.17 -12.30 0.03
N ASP A 65 3.61 -13.54 0.20
CA ASP A 65 4.10 -14.04 1.49
C ASP A 65 5.42 -13.38 1.89
N GLN A 66 6.34 -13.18 0.95
CA GLN A 66 7.58 -12.47 1.21
C GLN A 66 7.33 -11.00 1.59
N THR A 67 6.34 -10.37 0.98
CA THR A 67 5.95 -9.00 1.31
C THR A 67 5.32 -8.92 2.70
N LYS A 68 4.41 -9.85 3.04
CA LYS A 68 3.88 -10.00 4.41
C LYS A 68 4.99 -10.20 5.44
N LYS A 69 5.96 -11.06 5.13
CA LYS A 69 7.09 -11.32 6.03
C LYS A 69 7.97 -10.08 6.21
N SER A 70 8.18 -9.33 5.14
CA SER A 70 8.90 -8.05 5.19
C SER A 70 8.18 -7.04 6.08
N ILE A 71 6.85 -6.93 5.96
CA ILE A 71 6.01 -6.09 6.83
C ILE A 71 6.15 -6.55 8.28
N GLU A 72 6.03 -7.85 8.56
CA GLU A 72 6.19 -8.39 9.90
C GLU A 72 7.56 -8.01 10.48
N ILE A 73 8.66 -8.27 9.78
CA ILE A 73 10.02 -7.97 10.27
C ILE A 73 10.24 -6.48 10.50
N LEU A 74 9.75 -5.62 9.59
CA LEU A 74 9.94 -4.17 9.69
C LEU A 74 9.03 -3.54 10.75
N CYS A 75 7.82 -4.06 10.91
CA CYS A 75 6.82 -3.54 11.84
C CYS A 75 6.82 -4.24 13.21
N ASP A 76 7.58 -5.31 13.40
CA ASP A 76 7.86 -5.94 14.72
C ASP A 76 8.74 -5.03 15.62
N SER A 77 9.00 -3.81 15.18
CA SER A 77 9.49 -2.75 16.06
C SER A 77 8.48 -2.52 17.18
N ARG A 78 8.86 -2.83 18.42
CA ARG A 78 8.09 -2.47 19.62
C ARG A 78 7.62 -1.02 19.50
N PRO A 79 6.34 -0.72 19.78
CA PRO A 79 5.84 0.64 19.76
C PRO A 79 6.75 1.51 20.61
N VAL A 80 7.40 2.49 20.00
CA VAL A 80 8.20 3.46 20.75
C VAL A 80 7.22 4.23 21.63
N GLU A 81 7.48 4.27 22.94
CA GLU A 81 6.64 5.05 23.84
C GLU A 81 6.64 6.50 23.40
N LEU A 82 5.45 7.03 23.08
CA LEU A 82 5.29 8.43 22.73
C LEU A 82 5.76 9.30 23.91
N PRO A 83 6.70 10.25 23.70
CA PRO A 83 7.15 11.14 24.77
C PRO A 83 5.96 11.84 25.44
N SER A 84 5.99 11.94 26.76
CA SER A 84 4.88 12.49 27.57
C SER A 84 4.47 13.90 27.14
N GLU A 85 5.42 14.72 26.72
CA GLU A 85 5.17 16.07 26.21
C GLU A 85 4.34 16.05 24.91
N VAL A 86 4.72 15.20 23.96
CA VAL A 86 4.01 15.03 22.67
C VAL A 86 2.60 14.52 22.93
N ARG A 87 2.46 13.52 23.81
CA ARG A 87 1.15 12.99 24.25
C ARG A 87 0.27 14.10 24.81
N SER A 88 0.80 14.90 25.74
CA SER A 88 0.06 15.98 26.40
C SER A 88 -0.41 17.05 25.41
N ARG A 89 0.49 17.49 24.52
CA ARG A 89 0.19 18.48 23.47
C ARG A 89 -0.89 17.99 22.52
N LEU A 90 -0.82 16.71 22.10
CA LEU A 90 -1.83 16.08 21.25
C LEU A 90 -3.20 16.08 21.94
N HIS A 91 -3.29 15.62 23.18
CA HIS A 91 -4.55 15.61 23.93
C HIS A 91 -5.13 17.01 24.13
N SER A 92 -4.27 18.02 24.38
CA SER A 92 -4.72 19.41 24.51
C SER A 92 -5.33 19.94 23.21
N ALA A 93 -4.64 19.73 22.08
CA ALA A 93 -5.11 20.15 20.76
C ALA A 93 -6.43 19.47 20.38
N LEU A 94 -6.55 18.16 20.63
CA LEU A 94 -7.78 17.40 20.38
C LEU A 94 -8.96 17.92 21.22
N ARG A 95 -8.75 18.18 22.52
CA ARG A 95 -9.78 18.75 23.39
C ARG A 95 -10.26 20.11 22.88
N GLN A 96 -9.34 20.99 22.52
CA GLN A 96 -9.68 22.33 22.00
C GLN A 96 -10.51 22.24 20.71
N LYS A 97 -10.12 21.37 19.77
CA LYS A 97 -10.84 21.16 18.50
C LYS A 97 -12.21 20.52 18.67
N LEU A 98 -12.39 19.66 19.68
CA LEU A 98 -13.67 19.05 19.99
C LEU A 98 -14.61 20.04 20.69
N SER A 99 -14.10 20.84 21.63
CA SER A 99 -14.90 21.87 22.31
C SER A 99 -15.37 22.97 21.37
N SER A 100 -14.54 23.37 20.39
CA SER A 100 -14.91 24.40 19.40
C SER A 100 -15.90 23.92 18.33
N ARG A 101 -16.25 22.63 18.33
CA ARG A 101 -17.16 21.99 17.36
C ARG A 101 -18.51 21.63 17.99
N SER A 102 -18.64 21.79 19.30
CA SER A 102 -19.85 21.57 20.10
C SER A 102 -20.62 22.87 20.39
N THR A 103 -20.25 23.96 19.73
CA THR A 103 -20.93 25.27 19.69
C THR A 103 -21.16 25.63 18.24
#